data_AF-A0A2V7CTQ2-F1
#
_entry.id   AF-A0A2V7CTQ2-F1
#
_cell.length_a   1.000
_cell.length_b   1.000
_cell.length_c   1.000
_cell.angle_alpha   90.00
_cell.angle_beta   90.00
_cell.angle_gamma   90.00
#
_symmetry.space_group_name_H-M   'P 1'
#
loop_
_entity.id
_entity.type
_entity.pdbx_description
1 polymer ?
#
loop_
_entity_poly.entity_id
_entity_poly.type
_entity_poly.pdbx_seq_one_letter_code
_entity_poly.pdbx_strand_id
1 'polypeptide(L)'
;MLKRSAIVASVLAIGFVLGFGTLAFTQEKKPPATRAGLHLIHAAAKSLEDAEKHLTRAEHHFGGHRAKALDLVKQAEAELKQAVEYAKANPPAPATKQ
;
A
#
# COMPACT_ATOMS: atom_id res chain seq x y z
N MET A 1 -2.03 -7.71 61.15
CA MET A 1 -1.16 -8.13 60.04
C MET A 1 -1.83 -7.74 58.73
N LEU A 2 -1.33 -6.73 58.02
CA LEU A 2 -1.19 -6.76 56.56
C LEU A 2 -0.21 -5.65 56.17
N LYS A 3 1.05 -6.07 56.07
CA LYS A 3 2.22 -5.29 55.68
C LYS A 3 2.46 -5.55 54.20
N ARG A 4 2.90 -4.51 53.49
CA ARG A 4 3.77 -4.52 52.28
C ARG A 4 3.06 -4.74 50.93
N SER A 5 2.86 -3.64 50.21
CA SER A 5 3.63 -3.32 48.98
C SER A 5 2.86 -2.32 48.12
N ALA A 6 2.64 -1.13 48.67
CA ALA A 6 2.56 0.09 47.88
C ALA A 6 3.89 0.81 48.11
N ILE A 7 4.48 1.38 47.06
CA ILE A 7 5.78 2.07 47.04
C ILE A 7 6.96 1.12 46.76
N VAL A 8 7.08 0.70 45.50
CA VAL A 8 8.38 0.64 44.83
C VAL A 8 8.24 1.43 43.52
N ALA A 9 8.80 2.64 43.55
CA ALA A 9 9.39 3.39 42.44
C ALA A 9 8.60 3.44 41.12
N SER A 10 7.91 4.53 40.77
CA SER A 10 8.45 5.89 40.64
C SER A 10 9.84 5.94 40.00
N VAL A 11 10.03 5.44 38.77
CA VAL A 11 10.86 6.08 37.70
C VAL A 11 10.52 5.40 36.36
N LEU A 12 9.50 5.90 35.66
CA LEU A 12 9.57 6.15 34.20
C LEU A 12 8.38 7.05 33.79
N ALA A 13 8.15 8.12 34.54
CA ALA A 13 7.22 9.18 34.18
C ALA A 13 7.99 10.27 33.43
N ILE A 14 8.37 10.02 32.18
CA ILE A 14 8.58 11.08 31.16
C ILE A 14 8.11 10.49 29.83
N GLY A 15 6.93 10.92 29.38
CA GLY A 15 6.36 10.49 28.10
C GLY A 15 4.84 10.66 28.00
N PHE A 16 4.16 11.10 29.05
CA PHE A 16 2.73 11.41 29.01
C PHE A 16 2.48 12.91 29.12
N VAL A 17 2.80 13.65 28.06
CA VAL A 17 2.33 15.04 27.88
C VAL A 17 2.07 15.27 26.38
N LEU A 18 0.78 15.42 26.05
CA LEU A 18 0.21 16.04 24.84
C LEU A 18 0.20 15.23 23.54
N GLY A 19 -0.93 14.55 23.31
CA GLY A 19 -1.31 13.99 22.02
C GLY A 19 -2.82 13.82 21.83
N PHE A 20 -3.64 14.59 22.53
CA PHE A 20 -5.06 14.77 22.16
C PHE A 20 -5.13 15.68 20.93
N GLY A 21 -4.78 15.13 19.76
CA GLY A 21 -5.17 15.67 18.48
C GLY A 21 -6.25 14.76 17.93
N THR A 22 -7.47 15.26 17.81
CA THR A 22 -8.58 14.64 17.10
C THR A 22 -8.07 13.86 15.88
N LEU A 23 -8.21 12.53 15.89
CA LEU A 23 -8.26 11.75 14.67
C LEU A 23 -9.59 12.11 13.98
N ALA A 24 -9.66 13.34 13.47
CA ALA A 24 -10.40 13.58 12.26
C ALA A 24 -9.77 12.61 11.26
N PHE A 25 -10.44 11.48 11.10
CA PHE A 25 -10.32 10.63 9.93
C PHE A 25 -10.41 11.58 8.75
N THR A 26 -9.25 12.03 8.27
CA THR A 26 -9.14 12.57 6.93
C THR A 26 -9.46 11.37 6.07
N GLN A 27 -10.77 11.18 5.84
CA GLN A 27 -11.31 10.69 4.61
C GLN A 27 -10.71 11.63 3.57
N GLU A 28 -9.46 11.35 3.20
CA GLU A 28 -8.85 11.89 2.02
C GLU A 28 -9.86 11.49 0.96
N LYS A 29 -10.61 12.50 0.53
CA LYS A 29 -11.70 12.41 -0.42
C LYS A 29 -11.13 11.70 -1.61
N LYS A 30 -11.29 10.37 -1.64
CA LYS A 30 -10.68 9.47 -2.61
C LYS A 30 -10.98 10.13 -3.94
N PRO A 31 -9.97 10.67 -4.66
CA PRO A 31 -10.26 11.30 -5.93
C PRO A 31 -11.07 10.25 -6.70
N PRO A 32 -12.21 10.63 -7.33
CA PRO A 32 -12.95 9.69 -8.15
C PRO A 32 -11.90 8.97 -9.00
N ALA A 33 -11.98 7.65 -9.16
CA ALA A 33 -11.02 6.87 -9.93
C ALA A 33 -10.94 7.48 -11.35
N THR A 34 -10.12 8.51 -11.50
CA THR A 34 -10.23 9.43 -12.62
C THR A 34 -9.52 8.73 -13.75
N ARG A 35 -9.92 8.97 -15.01
CA ARG A 35 -9.20 8.43 -16.18
C ARG A 35 -7.67 8.66 -16.09
N ALA A 36 -7.24 9.72 -15.41
CA ALA A 36 -5.84 9.99 -15.08
C ALA A 36 -5.18 8.91 -14.18
N GLY A 37 -5.89 8.38 -13.18
CA GLY A 37 -5.40 7.29 -12.33
C GLY A 37 -5.29 5.95 -13.08
N LEU A 38 -6.19 5.69 -14.04
CA LEU A 38 -6.13 4.48 -14.85
C LEU A 38 -4.88 4.43 -15.75
N HIS A 39 -4.45 5.59 -16.27
CA HIS A 39 -3.19 5.67 -17.01
C HIS A 39 -1.98 5.30 -16.15
N LEU A 40 -1.97 5.70 -14.87
CA LEU A 40 -0.91 5.31 -13.92
C LEU A 40 -0.92 3.81 -13.65
N ILE A 41 -2.10 3.18 -13.54
CA ILE A 41 -2.24 1.72 -13.41
C ILE A 41 -1.70 1.00 -14.64
N HIS A 42 -2.01 1.47 -15.85
CA HIS A 42 -1.44 0.90 -17.07
C HIS A 42 0.08 1.08 -17.15
N ALA A 43 0.60 2.25 -16.75
CA ALA A 43 2.04 2.48 -16.69
C ALA A 43 2.72 1.54 -15.69
N ALA A 44 2.12 1.34 -14.51
CA ALA A 44 2.61 0.40 -13.51
C ALA A 44 2.62 -1.04 -14.04
N ALA A 45 1.55 -1.47 -14.72
CA ALA A 45 1.47 -2.80 -15.33
C ALA A 45 2.59 -3.01 -16.36
N LYS A 46 2.88 -2.00 -17.19
CA LYS A 46 3.98 -2.06 -18.15
C LYS A 46 5.35 -2.18 -17.48
N SER A 47 5.57 -1.44 -16.40
CA SER A 47 6.82 -1.53 -15.62
C SER A 47 7.00 -2.90 -14.99
N LEU A 48 5.93 -3.54 -14.52
CA LEU A 48 5.98 -4.90 -13.99
C LEU A 48 6.30 -5.93 -15.09
N GLU A 49 5.71 -5.79 -16.28
CA GLU A 49 6.01 -6.66 -17.43
C GLU A 49 7.49 -6.59 -17.81
N ASP A 50 8.06 -5.37 -17.82
CA ASP A 50 9.48 -5.19 -18.09
C ASP A 50 10.35 -5.79 -16.96
N ALA A 51 9.95 -5.63 -15.71
CA ALA A 51 10.60 -6.30 -14.57
C ALA A 51 10.54 -7.84 -14.70
N GLU A 52 9.41 -8.41 -15.12
CA GLU A 52 9.26 -9.85 -15.36
C GLU A 52 10.24 -10.32 -16.46
N LYS A 53 10.37 -9.57 -17.56
CA LYS A 53 11.33 -9.89 -18.63
C LYS A 53 12.77 -9.86 -18.13
N HIS A 54 13.14 -8.85 -17.34
CA HIS A 54 14.48 -8.77 -16.76
C HIS A 54 14.75 -9.92 -15.79
N LEU A 55 13.78 -10.23 -14.93
CA LEU A 55 13.85 -11.37 -14.03
C LEU A 55 13.91 -12.69 -14.80
N THR A 56 13.19 -12.84 -15.92
CA THR A 56 13.20 -14.07 -16.74
C THR A 56 14.53 -14.26 -17.47
N ARG A 57 15.19 -13.17 -17.87
CA ARG A 57 16.50 -13.21 -18.55
C ARG A 57 17.69 -13.32 -17.60
N ALA A 58 17.50 -13.06 -16.30
CA ALA A 58 18.57 -13.19 -15.33
C ALA A 58 19.03 -14.66 -15.22
N GLU A 59 20.19 -14.99 -15.78
CA GLU A 59 20.73 -16.35 -15.85
C GLU A 59 21.02 -16.97 -14.48
N HIS A 60 21.20 -16.14 -13.45
CA HIS A 60 21.54 -16.58 -12.10
C HIS A 60 20.30 -16.63 -11.20
N HIS A 61 20.09 -17.78 -10.56
CA HIS A 61 19.17 -17.90 -9.44
C HIS A 61 19.84 -17.27 -8.21
N PHE A 62 19.71 -15.95 -8.04
CA PHE A 62 20.25 -15.17 -6.92
C PHE A 62 19.71 -15.66 -5.56
N GLY A 63 20.18 -16.81 -5.07
CA GLY A 63 19.71 -17.44 -3.84
C GLY A 63 18.22 -17.80 -3.83
N GLY A 64 17.60 -17.99 -4.99
CA GLY A 64 16.15 -18.21 -5.11
C GLY A 64 15.28 -16.93 -5.01
N HIS A 65 15.86 -15.79 -4.64
CA HIS A 65 15.14 -14.51 -4.56
C HIS A 65 14.58 -14.06 -5.91
N ARG A 66 15.28 -14.39 -7.00
CA ARG A 66 14.80 -14.16 -8.38
C ARG A 66 13.43 -14.82 -8.63
N ALA A 67 13.31 -16.10 -8.30
CA ALA A 67 12.08 -16.86 -8.53
C ALA A 67 10.94 -16.30 -7.66
N LYS A 68 11.24 -15.96 -6.40
CA LYS A 68 10.29 -15.28 -5.51
C LYS A 68 9.86 -13.91 -6.03
N ALA A 69 10.78 -13.12 -6.55
CA ALA A 69 10.47 -11.82 -7.13
C ALA A 69 9.56 -11.97 -8.37
N LEU A 70 9.86 -12.94 -9.23
CA LEU A 70 9.05 -13.23 -10.41
C LEU A 70 7.62 -13.66 -10.05
N ASP A 71 7.47 -14.46 -8.99
CA ASP A 71 6.15 -14.84 -8.47
C ASP A 71 5.36 -13.62 -7.95
N LEU A 72 6.01 -12.75 -7.17
CA LEU A 72 5.40 -11.52 -6.66
C LEU A 72 5.00 -10.54 -7.77
N VAL A 73 5.83 -10.41 -8.82
CA VAL A 73 5.52 -9.58 -9.99
C VAL A 73 4.26 -10.10 -10.69
N LYS A 74 4.15 -11.42 -10.90
CA LYS A 74 2.95 -12.02 -11.51
C LYS A 74 1.70 -11.82 -10.67
N GLN A 75 1.81 -11.93 -9.35
CA GLN A 75 0.68 -11.64 -8.45
C GLN A 75 0.25 -10.17 -8.57
N ALA A 76 1.21 -9.23 -8.58
CA ALA A 76 0.92 -7.82 -8.74
C ALA A 76 0.26 -7.49 -10.08
N GLU A 77 0.71 -8.10 -11.18
CA GLU A 77 0.07 -7.96 -12.50
C GLU A 77 -1.39 -8.44 -12.51
N ALA A 78 -1.68 -9.54 -11.82
CA ALA A 78 -3.04 -10.06 -11.69
C ALA A 78 -3.96 -9.06 -10.96
N GLU A 79 -3.48 -8.46 -9.86
CA GLU A 79 -4.20 -7.42 -9.11
C GLU A 79 -4.42 -6.16 -9.95
N LEU A 80 -3.41 -5.70 -10.69
CA LEU A 80 -3.56 -4.55 -11.59
C LEU A 80 -4.57 -4.82 -12.70
N LYS A 81 -4.61 -6.04 -13.26
CA LYS A 81 -5.63 -6.42 -14.23
C LYS A 81 -7.03 -6.35 -13.63
N GLN A 82 -7.22 -6.84 -12.41
CA GLN A 82 -8.49 -6.72 -11.71
C GLN A 82 -8.87 -5.25 -11.47
N ALA A 83 -7.91 -4.40 -11.09
CA ALA A 83 -8.13 -2.97 -10.90
C ALA A 83 -8.55 -2.29 -12.21
N VAL A 84 -7.96 -2.67 -13.35
CA VAL A 84 -8.35 -2.17 -14.67
C VAL A 84 -9.76 -2.62 -15.04
N GLU A 85 -10.10 -3.89 -14.84
CA GLU A 85 -11.45 -4.40 -15.10
C GLU A 85 -12.50 -3.72 -14.20
N TYR A 86 -12.17 -3.50 -12.92
CA TYR A 86 -13.01 -2.73 -12.01
C TYR A 86 -13.22 -1.29 -12.49
N ALA A 87 -12.15 -0.61 -12.94
CA ALA A 87 -12.23 0.75 -13.45
C ALA A 87 -13.01 0.85 -14.77
N LYS A 88 -12.97 -0.19 -15.62
CA LYS A 88 -13.80 -0.29 -16.82
C LYS A 88 -15.28 -0.49 -16.46
N ALA A 89 -15.57 -1.34 -15.48
CA ALA A 89 -16.93 -1.60 -15.00
C ALA A 89 -17.53 -0.41 -14.22
N ASN A 90 -16.67 0.41 -13.59
CA ASN A 90 -17.04 1.59 -12.83
C ASN A 90 -16.44 2.85 -13.47
N PRO A 91 -16.91 3.26 -14.66
CA PRO A 91 -16.37 4.42 -15.33
C PRO A 91 -16.59 5.67 -14.45
N PRO A 92 -15.58 6.54 -14.29
CA PRO A 92 -15.75 7.77 -13.53
C PRO A 92 -16.85 8.61 -14.16
N ALA A 93 -17.70 9.21 -13.31
CA ALA A 93 -18.75 10.11 -13.74
C ALA A 93 -18.17 11.18 -14.69
N PRO A 94 -18.89 11.55 -15.77
CA PRO A 94 -18.40 12.56 -16.69
C PRO A 94 -18.10 13.84 -15.91
N ALA A 95 -16.88 14.36 -16.07
CA ALA A 95 -16.50 15.62 -15.46
C ALA A 95 -17.43 16.71 -16.01
N THR A 96 -18.42 17.11 -15.21
CA THR A 96 -19.28 18.25 -15.49
C THR A 96 -18.37 19.46 -15.56
N LYS A 97 -18.08 19.94 -16.78
CA LYS A 97 -17.49 21.26 -16.98
C LYS A 97 -18.52 22.27 -16.46
N GLN A 98 -18.24 22.87 -15.30
CA GLN A 98 -18.88 24.13 -14.90
C GLN A 98 -18.23 25.28 -15.66
#